data_AF-A0A644ZRR4-F1
#
_entry.id   AF-A0A644ZRR4-F1
#
_cell.length_a   1.000
_cell.length_b   1.000
_cell.length_c   1.000
_cell.angle_alpha   90.00
_cell.angle_beta   90.00
_cell.angle_gamma   90.00
#
_symmetry.space_group_name_H-M   'P 1'
#
loop_
_entity.id
_entity.type
_entity.pdbx_description
1 polymer ?
#
loop_
_entity_poly.entity_id
_entity_poly.type
_entity_poly.pdbx_seq_one_letter_code
_entity_poly.pdbx_strand_id
1 'polypeptide(L)'
;MPHLGASTPESEDNCAVMAAKELIGYLEAGNVVNSVNFPCVALPFSASAAHRFTVCFKAGFDIKNVTDVLSSAGIRASAFTSQTRGNAGYAIFDTDGSAVGVSAIISALDKVTRVNIIK
;
A
#
# COMPACT_ATOMS: atom_id res chain seq x y z
N MET A 1 18.18 26.99 -22.65
CA MET A 1 18.38 25.61 -23.17
C MET A 1 17.07 24.86 -23.01
N PRO A 2 16.58 24.14 -24.04
CA PRO A 2 15.39 23.30 -23.89
C PRO A 2 15.72 22.02 -23.12
N HIS A 3 14.74 21.53 -22.35
CA HIS A 3 14.85 20.37 -21.46
C HIS A 3 14.82 19.06 -22.27
N LEU A 4 15.96 18.61 -22.80
CA LEU A 4 16.07 17.46 -23.72
C LEU A 4 16.39 16.11 -23.04
N GLY A 5 16.56 16.07 -21.72
CA GLY A 5 17.06 14.89 -21.01
C GLY A 5 16.17 13.64 -21.04
N ALA A 6 14.91 13.75 -21.48
CA ALA A 6 13.95 12.65 -21.53
C ALA A 6 13.29 12.48 -22.91
N SER A 7 13.77 13.17 -23.95
CA SER A 7 13.07 13.32 -25.24
C SER A 7 13.65 12.42 -26.34
N THR A 8 14.02 11.19 -26.00
CA THR A 8 14.29 10.15 -27.01
C THR A 8 13.13 9.16 -27.03
N PRO A 9 12.75 8.59 -28.19
CA PRO A 9 11.67 7.59 -28.26
C PRO A 9 11.90 6.42 -27.29
N GLU A 10 13.16 5.98 -27.13
CA GLU A 10 13.53 4.90 -26.21
C GLU A 10 13.34 5.30 -24.75
N SER A 11 13.57 6.57 -24.40
CA SER A 11 13.36 7.08 -23.05
C SER A 11 11.86 7.16 -22.73
N GLU A 12 11.05 7.61 -23.70
CA GLU A 12 9.59 7.70 -23.56
C GLU A 12 8.94 6.31 -23.40
N ASP A 13 9.34 5.33 -24.22
CA ASP A 13 8.83 3.96 -24.12
C ASP A 13 9.18 3.31 -22.78
N ASN A 14 10.42 3.47 -22.32
CA ASN A 14 10.85 2.94 -21.02
C ASN A 14 10.09 3.59 -19.86
N CYS A 15 9.88 4.91 -19.91
CA CYS A 15 9.08 5.62 -18.93
C CYS A 15 7.62 5.16 -18.92
N ALA A 16 7.01 4.97 -20.09
CA ALA A 16 5.63 4.49 -20.21
C ALA A 16 5.48 3.08 -19.64
N VAL A 17 6.40 2.16 -19.97
CA VAL A 17 6.41 0.79 -19.45
C VAL A 17 6.61 0.77 -17.93
N MET A 18 7.50 1.62 -17.40
CA MET A 18 7.71 1.75 -15.96
C MET A 18 6.42 2.22 -15.27
N ALA A 19 5.85 3.33 -15.71
CA ALA A 19 4.63 3.88 -15.12
C ALA A 19 3.46 2.88 -15.15
N ALA A 20 3.29 2.16 -16.26
CA ALA A 20 2.28 1.12 -16.37
C ALA A 20 2.50 -0.03 -15.38
N LYS A 21 3.74 -0.53 -15.26
CA LYS A 21 4.09 -1.59 -14.30
C LYS A 21 3.87 -1.16 -12.85
N GLU A 22 4.20 0.09 -12.52
CA GLU A 22 4.00 0.64 -11.18
C GLU A 22 2.52 0.79 -10.84
N LEU A 23 1.71 1.25 -11.80
CA LEU A 23 0.26 1.34 -11.64
C LEU A 23 -0.37 -0.04 -11.44
N ILE A 24 0.02 -1.04 -12.25
CA ILE A 24 -0.44 -2.43 -12.09
C ILE A 24 -0.02 -2.96 -10.72
N GLY A 25 1.24 -2.78 -10.32
CA GLY A 25 1.73 -3.22 -9.01
C GLY A 25 0.97 -2.59 -7.83
N TYR A 26 0.57 -1.32 -7.95
CA TYR A 26 -0.26 -0.65 -6.97
C TYR A 26 -1.69 -1.22 -6.94
N LEU A 27 -2.34 -1.38 -8.09
CA LEU A 27 -3.72 -1.83 -8.17
C LEU A 27 -3.89 -3.31 -7.76
N GLU A 28 -2.97 -4.17 -8.18
CA GLU A 28 -3.09 -5.62 -8.00
C GLU A 28 -2.42 -6.15 -6.72
N ALA A 29 -1.38 -5.47 -6.22
CA ALA A 29 -0.62 -5.94 -5.07
C ALA A 29 -0.46 -4.88 -3.96
N GLY A 30 -0.94 -3.66 -4.19
CA GLY A 30 -0.81 -2.55 -3.24
C GLY A 30 0.59 -1.95 -3.20
N ASN A 31 1.51 -2.36 -4.07
CA ASN A 31 2.89 -1.91 -4.02
C ASN A 31 2.99 -0.48 -4.56
N VAL A 32 3.60 0.40 -3.77
CA VAL A 32 3.98 1.75 -4.19
C VAL A 32 5.49 1.78 -4.32
N VAL A 33 5.99 1.90 -5.55
CA VAL A 33 7.41 2.02 -5.85
C VAL A 33 7.65 3.31 -6.63
N ASN A 34 8.85 3.89 -6.48
CA ASN A 34 9.27 5.13 -7.15
C ASN A 34 8.29 6.31 -7.05
N SER A 35 7.47 6.35 -6.00
CA SER A 35 6.53 7.46 -5.83
C SER A 35 7.26 8.77 -5.58
N VAL A 36 6.88 9.81 -6.31
CA VAL A 36 7.45 11.15 -6.18
C VAL A 36 6.91 11.90 -4.96
N ASN A 37 5.74 11.52 -4.44
CA ASN A 37 5.04 12.26 -3.38
C ASN A 37 4.45 11.39 -2.25
N PHE A 38 4.58 10.07 -2.31
CA PHE A 38 4.01 9.12 -1.35
C PHE A 38 5.09 8.17 -0.78
N PRO A 39 4.85 7.48 0.35
CA PRO A 39 5.79 6.45 0.84
C PRO A 39 5.95 5.31 -0.17
N CYS A 40 7.20 4.89 -0.40
CA CYS A 40 7.49 3.72 -1.24
C CYS A 40 7.44 2.46 -0.38
N VAL A 41 6.38 1.66 -0.53
CA VAL A 41 6.16 0.43 0.25
C VAL A 41 5.88 -0.71 -0.71
N ALA A 42 6.66 -1.78 -0.58
CA ALA A 42 6.44 -3.01 -1.32
C ALA A 42 6.48 -4.20 -0.35
N LEU A 43 5.54 -5.12 -0.53
CA LEU A 43 5.48 -6.38 0.21
C LEU A 43 5.39 -7.52 -0.80
N PRO A 44 6.39 -8.42 -0.87
CA PRO A 44 6.26 -9.64 -1.65
C PRO A 44 4.95 -10.35 -1.32
N PHE A 45 4.18 -10.73 -2.33
CA PHE A 45 2.90 -11.40 -2.10
C PHE A 45 3.15 -12.79 -1.53
N SER A 46 2.73 -13.04 -0.30
CA SER A 46 2.89 -14.37 0.28
C SER A 46 1.89 -15.34 -0.35
N ALA A 47 2.37 -16.48 -0.86
CA ALA A 47 1.51 -17.55 -1.38
C ALA A 47 0.56 -18.12 -0.31
N SER A 48 0.86 -17.92 0.98
CA SER A 48 0.03 -18.31 2.12
C SER A 48 -0.91 -17.21 2.62
N ALA A 49 -0.88 -16.01 2.04
CA ALA A 49 -1.82 -14.96 2.40
C ALA A 49 -3.22 -15.33 1.91
N ALA A 50 -4.17 -15.43 2.84
CA ALA A 50 -5.57 -15.63 2.50
C ALA A 50 -6.19 -14.34 1.95
N HIS A 51 -5.72 -13.19 2.43
CA HIS A 51 -6.26 -11.88 2.03
C HIS A 51 -5.18 -10.79 2.16
N ARG A 52 -5.22 -9.78 1.27
CA ARG A 52 -4.37 -8.59 1.30
C ARG A 52 -5.23 -7.33 1.33
N PHE A 53 -4.83 -6.41 2.21
CA PHE A 53 -5.40 -5.06 2.24
C PHE A 53 -4.32 -4.02 2.52
N THR A 54 -4.69 -2.76 2.27
CA THR A 54 -3.79 -1.62 2.43
C THR A 54 -4.46 -0.52 3.22
N VAL A 55 -3.67 0.27 3.94
CA VAL A 55 -4.14 1.37 4.78
C VAL A 55 -3.32 2.62 4.49
N CYS A 56 -3.99 3.68 4.07
CA CYS A 56 -3.43 5.03 4.00
C CYS A 56 -3.78 5.79 5.29
N PHE A 57 -2.80 6.43 5.92
CA PHE A 57 -2.98 7.14 7.17
C PHE A 57 -2.16 8.43 7.23
N LYS A 58 -2.46 9.32 8.18
CA LYS A 58 -1.68 10.54 8.44
C LYS A 58 -0.56 10.31 9.45
N ALA A 59 0.43 11.21 9.52
CA ALA A 59 1.53 11.10 10.48
C ALA A 59 1.05 11.03 11.94
N GLY A 60 1.78 10.25 12.75
CA GLY A 60 1.42 9.99 14.15
C GLY A 60 0.21 9.08 14.34
N PHE A 61 -0.17 8.31 13.32
CA PHE A 61 -1.03 7.13 13.47
C PHE A 61 -0.20 5.96 13.99
N ASP A 62 -0.72 5.23 14.98
CA ASP A 62 -0.08 4.00 15.47
C ASP A 62 -0.63 2.80 14.68
N ILE A 63 0.26 2.12 13.96
CA ILE A 63 -0.09 0.95 13.16
C ILE A 63 -0.61 -0.21 14.03
N LYS A 64 -0.29 -0.23 15.33
CA LYS A 64 -0.80 -1.21 16.30
C LYS A 64 -2.33 -1.22 16.36
N ASN A 65 -2.96 -0.07 16.18
CA ASN A 65 -4.43 0.02 16.18
C ASN A 65 -5.06 -0.87 15.10
N VAL A 66 -4.39 -1.03 13.95
CA VAL A 66 -4.85 -1.94 12.89
C VAL A 66 -4.69 -3.39 13.33
N THR A 67 -3.53 -3.75 13.90
CA THR A 67 -3.29 -5.12 14.37
C THR A 67 -4.19 -5.52 15.54
N ASP A 68 -4.57 -4.57 16.41
CA ASP A 68 -5.47 -4.82 17.53
C ASP A 68 -6.90 -5.11 17.05
N VAL A 69 -7.37 -4.38 16.02
CA VAL A 69 -8.65 -4.66 15.36
C VAL A 69 -8.63 -6.05 14.72
N LEU A 70 -7.56 -6.41 14.01
CA LEU A 70 -7.40 -7.76 13.43
C LEU A 70 -7.42 -8.83 14.53
N SER A 71 -6.65 -8.64 15.60
CA SER A 71 -6.55 -9.59 16.71
C SER A 71 -7.88 -9.76 17.43
N SER A 72 -8.67 -8.70 17.59
CA SER A 72 -10.00 -8.75 18.21
C SER A 72 -10.99 -9.56 17.38
N ALA A 73 -10.79 -9.65 16.07
CA ALA A 73 -11.56 -10.50 15.15
C ALA A 73 -10.96 -11.90 14.95
N GLY A 74 -9.88 -12.24 15.67
CA GLY A 74 -9.19 -13.53 15.53
C GLY A 74 -8.43 -13.69 14.21
N ILE A 75 -8.11 -12.59 13.52
CA ILE A 75 -7.36 -12.59 12.25
C ILE A 75 -5.89 -12.27 12.54
N ARG A 76 -4.96 -13.05 12.00
CA ARG A 76 -3.52 -12.80 12.15
C ARG A 76 -2.97 -12.12 10.90
N ALA A 77 -2.17 -11.06 11.11
CA ALA A 77 -1.30 -10.54 10.06
C ALA A 77 -0.10 -11.49 9.87
N SER A 78 -0.05 -12.18 8.74
CA SER A 78 1.05 -13.09 8.39
C SER A 78 2.31 -12.34 7.98
N ALA A 79 2.14 -11.18 7.35
CA ALA A 79 3.19 -10.21 7.07
C ALA A 79 2.58 -8.82 6.95
N PHE A 80 3.32 -7.78 7.34
CA PHE A 80 2.96 -6.41 7.01
C PHE A 80 4.20 -5.54 6.92
N THR A 81 4.06 -4.42 6.22
CA THR A 81 5.08 -3.38 6.14
C THR A 81 4.40 -2.02 6.08
N SER A 82 5.03 -1.02 6.67
CA SER A 82 4.51 0.34 6.70
C SER A 82 5.63 1.35 6.62
N GLN A 83 5.41 2.44 5.89
CA GLN A 83 6.30 3.59 5.90
C GLN A 83 5.52 4.89 5.93
N THR A 84 6.21 5.96 6.29
CA THR A 84 5.70 7.33 6.25
C THR A 84 6.63 8.22 5.44
N ARG A 85 6.06 9.26 4.84
CA ARG A 85 6.77 10.30 4.09
C ARG A 85 6.03 11.62 4.32
N GLY A 86 6.68 12.53 5.03
CA GLY A 86 6.01 13.74 5.50
C GLY A 86 4.77 13.42 6.32
N ASN A 87 3.62 13.93 5.91
CA ASN A 87 2.34 13.71 6.62
C ASN A 87 1.55 12.48 6.12
N ALA A 88 2.08 11.73 5.14
CA ALA A 88 1.40 10.57 4.58
C ALA A 88 2.05 9.27 5.05
N GLY A 89 1.24 8.30 5.40
CA GLY A 89 1.64 6.95 5.77
C GLY A 89 0.87 5.92 4.97
N TYR A 90 1.53 4.79 4.73
CA TYR A 90 0.97 3.70 3.96
C TYR A 90 1.45 2.37 4.51
N ALA A 91 0.54 1.41 4.61
CA ALA A 91 0.84 0.05 5.02
C ALA A 91 0.16 -0.98 4.12
N ILE A 92 0.83 -2.11 3.95
CA ILE A 92 0.32 -3.29 3.26
C ILE A 92 0.30 -4.43 4.28
N PHE A 93 -0.82 -5.14 4.36
CA PHE A 93 -1.04 -6.26 5.26
C PHE A 93 -1.45 -7.49 4.46
N ASP A 94 -0.77 -8.61 4.74
CA ASP A 94 -1.22 -9.95 4.41
C ASP A 94 -1.81 -10.60 5.66
N THR A 95 -2.98 -11.21 5.53
CA THR A 95 -3.69 -11.87 6.63
C THR A 95 -4.01 -13.33 6.30
N ASP A 96 -4.16 -14.15 7.35
CA ASP A 96 -4.55 -15.56 7.24
C ASP A 96 -6.08 -15.77 7.16
N GLY A 97 -6.85 -14.70 7.31
CA GLY A 97 -8.30 -14.66 7.13
C GLY A 97 -8.76 -13.41 6.40
N SER A 98 -10.06 -13.36 6.07
CA SER A 98 -10.64 -12.21 5.36
C SER A 98 -10.74 -10.98 6.26
N ALA A 99 -10.15 -9.86 5.83
CA ALA A 99 -10.24 -8.59 6.51
C ALA A 99 -11.48 -7.75 6.11
N VAL A 100 -12.34 -8.27 5.22
CA VAL A 100 -13.52 -7.54 4.70
C VAL A 100 -14.45 -7.12 5.85
N GLY A 101 -14.73 -8.02 6.79
CA GLY A 101 -15.62 -7.77 7.92
C GLY A 101 -15.13 -6.70 8.90
N VAL A 102 -13.81 -6.45 8.95
CA VAL A 102 -13.20 -5.44 9.85
C VAL A 102 -12.76 -4.17 9.12
N SER A 103 -12.85 -4.14 7.79
CA SER A 103 -12.38 -3.01 6.96
C SER A 103 -13.05 -1.68 7.33
N ALA A 104 -14.34 -1.70 7.66
CA ALA A 104 -15.07 -0.52 8.09
C ALA A 104 -14.59 0.01 9.45
N ILE A 105 -14.24 -0.90 10.37
CA ILE A 105 -13.70 -0.55 11.70
C ILE A 105 -12.33 0.10 11.53
N ILE A 106 -11.46 -0.50 10.71
CA ILE A 106 -10.13 0.04 10.41
C ILE A 106 -10.25 1.43 9.74
N SER A 107 -11.21 1.59 8.82
CA SER A 107 -11.46 2.86 8.14
C SER A 107 -11.93 3.97 9.07
N ALA A 108 -12.55 3.62 10.20
CA ALA A 108 -13.06 4.56 11.19
C ALA A 108 -12.02 4.96 12.24
N LEU A 109 -10.83 4.34 12.25
CA LEU A 109 -9.75 4.72 13.17
C LEU A 109 -9.28 6.15 12.88
N ASP A 110 -8.95 6.89 13.95
CA ASP A 110 -8.42 8.25 13.80
C ASP A 110 -7.19 8.25 12.89
N LYS A 111 -7.07 9.28 12.05
CA LYS A 111 -6.03 9.48 11.03
C LYS A 111 -5.97 8.45 9.90
N VAL A 112 -6.80 7.42 9.88
CA VAL A 112 -6.96 6.59 8.68
C VAL A 112 -7.70 7.41 7.62
N THR A 113 -7.17 7.39 6.41
CA THR A 113 -7.72 8.15 5.27
C THR A 113 -8.33 7.25 4.21
N ARG A 114 -7.82 6.03 4.08
CA ARG A 114 -8.34 5.04 3.14
C ARG A 114 -7.94 3.64 3.57
N VAL A 115 -8.85 2.70 3.41
CA VAL A 115 -8.55 1.27 3.41
C VAL A 115 -8.93 0.73 2.04
N ASN A 116 -8.06 -0.07 1.44
CA ASN A 116 -8.37 -0.74 0.18
C ASN A 116 -8.18 -2.25 0.32
N ILE A 117 -9.23 -2.98 -0.03
CA ILE A 117 -9.21 -4.44 -0.11
C ILE A 117 -8.75 -4.83 -1.52
N ILE A 118 -7.80 -5.75 -1.61
CA ILE A 118 -7.24 -6.17 -2.90
C ILE A 118 -7.75 -7.56 -3.29
N LYS A 119 -7.50 -8.55 -2.45
CA LYS A 119 -7.90 -9.94 -2.68
C LYS A 119 -8.02 -10.66 -1.36
#